data_AF-A0A103XFA9-F1
#
_entry.id   AF-A0A103XFA9-F1
#
_cell.length_a   1.000
_cell.length_b   1.000
_cell.length_c   1.000
_cell.angle_alpha   90.00
_cell.angle_beta   90.00
_cell.angle_gamma   90.00
#
_symmetry.space_group_name_H-M   'P 1'
#
loop_
_entity.id
_entity.type
_entity.pdbx_description
1 polymer ?
#
loop_
_entity_poly.entity_id
_entity_poly.type
_entity_poly.pdbx_seq_one_letter_code
_entity_poly.pdbx_strand_id
1 'polypeptide(L)'
;MTPISGRSLLTTISSPRLSKPFLGGYFLSPTYLFSQRLPHPLLQISNFLFPSMRALLCSGMQESQSESIKVDLGWKALVRLVEWFYSGKLLPKPKYGCLWHNLNEKEKFDEVIPYVELYCLSDSWLLEDLHKECLRVIAACLDSVNMSIKIIQIVVVCFQWDLVELAAKFIAPHYQHLHISGDLLELNEELVDVIHVASVRLSQQGDHI
;
A
#
# COMPACT_ATOMS: atom_id res chain seq x y z
N MET A 1 -47.38 11.80 29.46
CA MET A 1 -46.58 10.67 28.94
C MET A 1 -47.02 10.40 27.52
N THR A 2 -46.24 10.87 26.56
CA THR A 2 -46.45 10.71 25.11
C THR A 2 -45.21 10.01 24.55
N PRO A 3 -45.35 8.91 23.79
CA PRO A 3 -44.21 8.25 23.18
C PRO A 3 -43.79 9.03 21.93
N ILE A 4 -42.51 9.42 21.88
CA ILE A 4 -41.90 10.14 20.77
C ILE A 4 -41.63 9.15 19.62
N SER A 5 -42.23 9.50 18.48
CA SER A 5 -42.02 9.02 17.12
C SER A 5 -40.60 8.53 16.82
N GLY A 6 -40.48 7.25 16.44
CA GLY A 6 -39.30 6.71 15.78
C GLY A 6 -39.21 7.23 14.35
N ARG A 7 -38.42 8.28 14.15
CA ARG A 7 -37.94 8.65 12.81
C ARG A 7 -36.72 7.81 12.47
N SER A 8 -36.92 6.92 11.50
CA SER A 8 -35.86 6.35 10.67
C SER A 8 -35.01 7.49 10.09
N LEU A 9 -33.74 7.59 10.48
CA LEU A 9 -32.74 8.39 9.79
C LEU A 9 -31.93 7.46 8.90
N LEU A 10 -32.49 7.16 7.74
CA LEU A 10 -31.72 6.80 6.55
C LEU A 10 -30.83 8.00 6.21
N THR A 11 -29.55 7.96 6.59
CA THR A 11 -28.56 8.87 6.01
C THR A 11 -28.00 8.23 4.75
N THR A 12 -28.43 8.81 3.63
CA THR A 12 -27.97 8.57 2.26
C THR A 12 -26.44 8.63 2.19
N ILE A 13 -25.77 7.49 1.99
CA ILE A 13 -24.35 7.44 1.66
C ILE A 13 -24.23 7.63 0.15
N SER A 14 -24.02 8.87 -0.28
CA SER A 14 -23.73 9.19 -1.67
C SER A 14 -22.36 8.62 -2.05
N SER A 15 -22.34 7.64 -2.95
CA SER A 15 -21.10 7.15 -3.58
C SER A 15 -20.48 8.26 -4.43
N PRO A 16 -19.22 8.67 -4.20
CA PRO A 16 -18.49 9.44 -5.20
C PRO A 16 -18.02 8.50 -6.31
N ARG A 17 -18.22 8.95 -7.54
CA ARG A 17 -17.83 8.27 -8.78
C ARG A 17 -16.30 8.17 -8.87
N LEU A 18 -15.84 7.12 -9.57
CA LEU A 18 -14.45 6.94 -9.97
C LEU A 18 -13.88 8.22 -10.61
N SER A 19 -12.76 8.72 -10.10
CA SER A 19 -11.90 9.64 -10.84
C SER A 19 -10.43 9.56 -10.39
N LYS A 20 -9.62 9.00 -11.31
CA LYS A 20 -8.17 9.16 -11.60
C LYS A 20 -7.12 8.82 -10.51
N PRO A 21 -6.04 8.10 -10.88
CA PRO A 21 -4.94 7.74 -9.99
C PRO A 21 -3.95 8.89 -9.76
N PHE A 22 -3.20 8.73 -8.67
CA PHE A 22 -2.19 9.62 -8.08
C PHE A 22 -1.08 10.06 -9.06
N LEU A 23 -0.93 11.38 -9.26
CA LEU A 23 0.32 12.15 -9.39
C LEU A 23 -0.01 13.59 -9.82
N GLY A 24 0.52 14.58 -9.09
CA GLY A 24 0.34 16.01 -9.38
C GLY A 24 -0.13 16.77 -8.14
N GLY A 25 0.82 17.39 -7.44
CA GLY A 25 0.67 17.83 -6.06
C GLY A 25 -0.62 18.58 -5.75
N TYR A 26 -1.46 17.97 -4.93
CA TYR A 26 -2.31 18.59 -3.92
C TYR A 26 -2.66 17.49 -2.92
N PHE A 27 -2.53 17.81 -1.63
CA PHE A 27 -3.18 17.11 -0.53
C PHE A 27 -4.62 16.75 -0.91
N LEU A 28 -4.91 15.46 -1.09
CA LEU A 28 -6.25 14.89 -1.05
C LEU A 28 -6.17 13.50 -0.44
N SER A 29 -5.82 13.45 0.84
CA SER A 29 -6.36 12.42 1.72
C SER A 29 -7.87 12.69 1.76
N PRO A 30 -8.79 11.77 1.39
CA PRO A 30 -9.95 11.62 2.24
C PRO A 30 -9.33 11.19 3.55
N THR A 31 -9.12 12.16 4.45
CA THR A 31 -8.69 11.86 5.80
C THR A 31 -9.79 10.99 6.37
N TYR A 32 -9.63 9.67 6.30
CA TYR A 32 -10.58 8.76 6.89
C TYR A 32 -10.39 8.93 8.39
N LEU A 33 -11.25 9.77 8.97
CA LEU A 33 -11.46 9.79 10.40
C LEU A 33 -11.97 8.40 10.75
N PHE A 34 -11.12 7.61 11.40
CA PHE A 34 -11.51 6.33 11.94
C PHE A 34 -12.40 6.56 13.17
N SER A 35 -13.62 7.08 12.96
CA SER A 35 -14.65 7.13 13.99
C SER A 35 -15.55 5.91 13.82
N GLN A 36 -15.02 4.73 14.14
CA GLN A 36 -15.90 3.66 14.55
C GLN A 36 -16.07 3.77 16.05
N ARG A 37 -17.31 3.99 16.50
CA ARG A 37 -17.78 3.36 17.75
C ARG A 37 -17.62 1.85 17.53
N LEU A 38 -16.39 1.35 17.73
CA LEU A 38 -16.15 -0.06 17.96
C LEU A 38 -17.01 -0.41 19.19
N PRO A 39 -18.10 -1.19 19.05
CA PRO A 39 -18.84 -1.64 20.21
C PRO A 39 -17.83 -2.44 21.06
N HIS A 40 -17.69 -2.02 22.33
CA HIS A 40 -16.66 -2.43 23.29
C HIS A 40 -16.06 -3.85 23.19
N PRO A 41 -14.83 -4.08 23.72
CA PRO A 41 -13.89 -3.12 24.29
C PRO A 41 -12.49 -3.15 23.65
N LEU A 42 -11.87 -1.98 23.64
CA LEU A 42 -10.43 -1.70 23.43
C LEU A 42 -9.47 -2.58 24.26
N LEU A 43 -9.99 -3.41 25.19
CA LEU A 43 -9.25 -4.39 25.99
C LEU A 43 -8.84 -5.66 25.21
N GLN A 44 -9.56 -6.05 24.15
CA GLN A 44 -9.09 -7.16 23.31
C GLN A 44 -7.96 -6.70 22.37
N ILE A 45 -8.08 -5.48 21.86
CA ILE A 45 -7.02 -4.87 21.04
C ILE A 45 -5.80 -4.57 21.94
N SER A 46 -5.95 -4.16 23.21
CA SER A 46 -4.82 -3.84 24.11
C SER A 46 -3.88 -5.00 24.44
N ASN A 47 -4.32 -6.25 24.32
CA ASN A 47 -3.44 -7.42 24.49
C ASN A 47 -2.79 -7.86 23.17
N PHE A 48 -3.33 -7.44 22.02
CA PHE A 48 -2.78 -7.64 20.67
C PHE A 48 -2.12 -6.39 20.09
N LEU A 49 -2.13 -5.28 20.83
CA LEU A 49 -1.57 -4.00 20.42
C LEU A 49 -0.05 -4.13 20.38
N PHE A 50 0.49 -4.09 19.16
CA PHE A 50 1.91 -4.01 18.87
C PHE A 50 2.53 -2.84 19.65
N PRO A 51 3.83 -2.94 20.01
CA PRO A 51 4.49 -1.93 20.86
C PRO A 51 4.30 -0.49 20.39
N SER A 52 4.28 -0.27 19.07
CA SER A 52 4.05 1.03 18.43
C SER A 52 2.66 1.61 18.72
N MET A 53 1.59 0.85 18.49
CA MET A 53 0.23 1.33 18.78
C MET A 53 -0.04 1.41 20.30
N ARG A 54 0.57 0.52 21.11
CA ARG A 54 0.53 0.65 22.57
C ARG A 54 1.19 1.94 23.02
N ALA A 55 2.36 2.28 22.45
CA ALA A 55 3.00 3.55 22.71
C ALA A 55 2.09 4.72 22.28
N LEU A 56 1.52 4.69 21.08
CA LEU A 56 0.62 5.75 20.59
C LEU A 56 -0.61 5.96 21.47
N LEU A 57 -1.20 4.89 22.00
CA LEU A 57 -2.40 4.94 22.85
C LEU A 57 -2.10 5.19 24.33
N CYS A 58 -0.87 4.94 24.79
CA CYS A 58 -0.47 5.08 26.20
C CYS A 58 0.57 6.19 26.46
N SER A 59 0.98 6.95 25.44
CA SER A 59 2.05 7.97 25.53
C SER A 59 1.59 9.32 26.09
N GLY A 60 0.29 9.53 26.30
CA GLY A 60 -0.23 10.85 26.66
C GLY A 60 -0.22 11.85 25.49
N MET A 61 0.10 11.41 24.26
CA MET A 61 0.01 12.22 23.04
C MET A 61 -1.46 12.53 22.69
N GLN A 62 -1.71 13.48 21.77
CA GLN A 62 -3.06 13.90 21.39
C GLN A 62 -3.92 12.70 20.92
N GLU A 63 -3.29 11.73 20.27
CA GLU A 63 -3.90 10.50 19.79
C GLU A 63 -4.42 9.63 20.93
N SER A 64 -3.78 9.64 22.11
CA SER A 64 -4.24 8.89 23.29
C SER A 64 -5.55 9.45 23.88
N GLN A 65 -5.88 10.70 23.56
CA GLN A 65 -7.11 11.37 23.96
C GLN A 65 -8.16 11.38 22.84
N SER A 66 -7.85 10.78 21.69
CA SER A 66 -8.70 10.75 20.51
C SER A 66 -9.43 9.42 20.39
N GLU A 67 -10.73 9.46 20.07
CA GLU A 67 -11.52 8.26 19.73
C GLU A 67 -11.19 7.73 18.32
N SER A 68 -10.36 8.45 17.55
CA SER A 68 -10.01 8.11 16.17
C SER A 68 -8.54 8.37 15.85
N ILE A 69 -7.94 7.49 15.07
CA ILE A 69 -6.58 7.65 14.51
C ILE A 69 -6.73 7.91 13.01
N LYS A 70 -5.98 8.88 12.50
CA LYS A 70 -5.90 9.16 11.07
C LYS A 70 -4.81 8.30 10.46
N VAL A 71 -5.15 7.59 9.39
CA VAL A 71 -4.19 6.76 8.65
C VAL A 71 -4.36 7.07 7.17
N ASP A 72 -3.25 7.40 6.50
CA ASP A 72 -3.23 7.67 5.06
C ASP A 72 -3.17 6.36 4.28
N LEU A 73 -4.32 5.70 4.17
CA LEU A 73 -4.52 4.47 3.39
C LEU A 73 -5.73 4.62 2.46
N GLY A 74 -5.67 3.96 1.31
CA GLY A 74 -6.85 3.69 0.51
C GLY A 74 -7.82 2.76 1.24
N TRP A 75 -9.11 2.87 0.94
CA TRP A 75 -10.14 2.05 1.58
C TRP A 75 -9.86 0.54 1.50
N LYS A 76 -9.37 0.07 0.35
CA LYS A 76 -9.00 -1.34 0.16
C LYS A 76 -7.87 -1.76 1.11
N ALA A 77 -6.83 -0.94 1.28
CA ALA A 77 -5.73 -1.24 2.20
C ALA A 77 -6.21 -1.22 3.65
N LEU A 78 -7.06 -0.25 4.01
CA LEU A 78 -7.62 -0.15 5.36
C LEU A 78 -8.44 -1.40 5.74
N VAL A 79 -9.33 -1.86 4.86
CA VAL A 79 -10.10 -3.10 5.11
C VAL A 79 -9.17 -4.29 5.33
N ARG A 80 -8.13 -4.42 4.50
CA ARG A 80 -7.13 -5.50 4.61
C ARG A 80 -6.32 -5.41 5.90
N LEU A 81 -5.97 -4.21 6.35
CA LEU A 81 -5.28 -3.98 7.63
C LEU A 81 -6.15 -4.46 8.80
N VAL A 82 -7.43 -4.09 8.79
CA VAL A 82 -8.39 -4.52 9.82
C VAL A 82 -8.56 -6.02 9.80
N GLU A 83 -8.76 -6.63 8.62
CA GLU A 83 -8.83 -8.08 8.47
C GLU A 83 -7.57 -8.78 8.97
N TRP A 84 -6.39 -8.23 8.71
CA TRP A 84 -5.12 -8.75 9.21
C TRP A 84 -5.04 -8.67 10.74
N PHE A 85 -5.46 -7.58 11.36
CA PHE A 85 -5.49 -7.47 12.84
C PHE A 85 -6.37 -8.54 13.49
N TYR A 86 -7.50 -8.90 12.88
CA TYR A 86 -8.41 -9.91 13.45
C TYR A 86 -8.03 -11.35 13.09
N SER A 87 -7.47 -11.59 11.90
CA SER A 87 -7.22 -12.95 11.39
C SER A 87 -5.75 -13.38 11.44
N GLY A 88 -4.82 -12.44 11.63
CA GLY A 88 -3.38 -12.66 11.49
C GLY A 88 -2.94 -13.04 10.07
N LYS A 89 -3.81 -12.86 9.07
CA LYS A 89 -3.57 -13.26 7.67
C LYS A 89 -3.95 -12.14 6.73
N LEU A 90 -3.14 -11.93 5.69
CA LEU A 90 -3.44 -10.91 4.70
C LEU A 90 -4.48 -11.43 3.70
N LEU A 91 -5.73 -11.03 3.91
CA LEU A 91 -6.88 -11.38 3.08
C LEU A 91 -7.48 -10.14 2.40
N PRO A 92 -8.20 -10.33 1.27
CA PRO A 92 -8.13 -11.49 0.38
C PRO A 92 -6.72 -11.64 -0.24
N LYS A 93 -6.33 -12.81 -0.74
CA LYS A 93 -5.07 -12.92 -1.51
C LYS A 93 -5.25 -12.33 -2.92
N PRO A 94 -4.17 -11.88 -3.58
CA PRO A 94 -4.26 -11.46 -4.98
C PRO A 94 -4.75 -12.61 -5.86
N LYS A 95 -5.28 -12.26 -7.03
CA LYS A 95 -5.51 -13.25 -8.09
C LYS A 95 -4.15 -13.77 -8.58
N TYR A 96 -4.05 -15.07 -8.83
CA TYR A 96 -2.85 -15.72 -9.34
C TYR A 96 -3.16 -16.59 -10.56
N GLY A 97 -2.13 -17.01 -11.28
CA GLY A 97 -2.25 -17.94 -12.41
C GLY A 97 -3.11 -17.35 -13.54
N CYS A 98 -3.98 -18.16 -14.14
CA CYS A 98 -4.80 -17.73 -15.28
C CYS A 98 -5.68 -16.51 -14.97
N LEU A 99 -6.18 -16.39 -13.73
CA LEU A 99 -6.99 -15.23 -13.32
C LEU A 99 -6.18 -13.94 -13.34
N TRP A 100 -4.89 -13.98 -12.98
CA TRP A 100 -3.99 -12.84 -13.06
C TRP A 100 -3.72 -12.43 -14.50
N HIS A 101 -3.42 -13.39 -15.37
CA HIS A 101 -3.11 -13.12 -16.78
C HIS A 101 -4.29 -12.54 -17.56
N ASN A 102 -5.52 -12.82 -17.13
CA ASN A 102 -6.74 -12.28 -17.74
C ASN A 102 -7.05 -10.83 -17.33
N LEU A 103 -6.37 -10.29 -16.32
CA LEU A 103 -6.53 -8.89 -15.92
C LEU A 103 -5.78 -7.96 -16.86
N ASN A 104 -6.35 -6.79 -17.12
CA ASN A 104 -5.62 -5.72 -17.79
C ASN A 104 -4.60 -5.05 -16.83
N GLU A 105 -3.65 -4.28 -17.36
CA GLU A 105 -2.57 -3.66 -16.57
C GLU A 105 -3.10 -2.79 -15.42
N LYS A 106 -4.21 -2.08 -15.66
CA LYS A 106 -4.84 -1.23 -14.65
C LYS A 106 -5.46 -2.05 -13.52
N GLU A 107 -6.17 -3.13 -13.85
CA GLU A 107 -6.77 -4.04 -12.87
C GLU A 107 -5.71 -4.74 -12.03
N LYS A 108 -4.61 -5.16 -12.66
CA LYS A 108 -3.45 -5.73 -11.97
C LYS A 108 -2.87 -4.74 -10.97
N PHE A 109 -2.70 -3.48 -11.39
CA PHE A 109 -2.22 -2.42 -10.51
C PHE A 109 -3.21 -2.15 -9.36
N ASP A 110 -4.52 -2.08 -9.64
CA ASP A 110 -5.58 -1.88 -8.63
C ASP A 110 -5.68 -3.03 -7.61
N GLU A 111 -5.20 -4.23 -7.95
CA GLU A 111 -5.05 -5.38 -7.04
C GLU A 111 -3.80 -5.26 -6.16
N VAL A 112 -2.68 -4.74 -6.69
CA VAL A 112 -1.37 -4.68 -6.00
C VAL A 112 -1.24 -3.45 -5.10
N ILE A 113 -1.81 -2.30 -5.48
CA ILE A 113 -1.67 -1.03 -4.75
C ILE A 113 -1.99 -1.13 -3.25
N PRO A 114 -3.07 -1.80 -2.81
CA PRO A 114 -3.35 -1.94 -1.39
C PRO A 114 -2.22 -2.63 -0.60
N TYR A 115 -1.48 -3.54 -1.23
CA TYR A 115 -0.33 -4.20 -0.60
C TYR A 115 0.87 -3.28 -0.51
N VAL A 116 1.08 -2.42 -1.50
CA VAL A 116 2.14 -1.39 -1.48
C VAL A 116 1.89 -0.37 -0.37
N GLU A 117 0.64 0.11 -0.23
CA GLU A 117 0.26 1.02 0.85
C GLU A 117 0.49 0.37 2.24
N LEU A 118 0.08 -0.89 2.40
CA LEU A 118 0.32 -1.63 3.64
C LEU A 118 1.80 -1.91 3.88
N TYR A 119 2.58 -2.14 2.83
CA TYR A 119 4.03 -2.28 2.94
C TYR A 119 4.67 -1.01 3.53
N CYS A 120 4.34 0.17 2.98
CA CYS A 120 4.81 1.45 3.54
C CYS A 120 4.36 1.67 5.00
N LEU A 121 3.09 1.40 5.30
CA LEU A 121 2.55 1.59 6.66
C LEU A 121 3.21 0.64 7.67
N SER A 122 3.37 -0.63 7.28
CA SER A 122 3.87 -1.67 8.16
C SER A 122 5.28 -1.39 8.68
N ASP A 123 6.12 -0.74 7.88
CA ASP A 123 7.44 -0.28 8.31
C ASP A 123 7.30 0.83 9.38
N SER A 124 6.48 1.85 9.09
CA SER A 124 6.22 2.97 10.01
C SER A 124 5.60 2.51 11.35
N TRP A 125 4.81 1.44 11.33
CA TRP A 125 4.13 0.90 12.51
C TRP A 125 4.86 -0.29 13.13
N LEU A 126 6.05 -0.65 12.62
CA LEU A 126 6.87 -1.76 13.11
C LEU A 126 6.11 -3.11 13.11
N LEU A 127 5.30 -3.33 12.07
CA LEU A 127 4.54 -4.56 11.84
C LEU A 127 5.34 -5.49 10.92
N GLU A 128 6.44 -6.06 11.43
CA GLU A 128 7.39 -6.85 10.62
C GLU A 128 6.75 -8.01 9.85
N ASP A 129 5.81 -8.72 10.47
CA ASP A 129 5.15 -9.87 9.83
C ASP A 129 4.29 -9.43 8.64
N LEU A 130 3.55 -8.32 8.81
CA LEU A 130 2.78 -7.71 7.74
C LEU A 130 3.71 -7.19 6.63
N HIS A 131 4.80 -6.54 7.00
CA HIS A 131 5.80 -6.01 6.06
C HIS A 131 6.37 -7.12 5.16
N LYS A 132 6.80 -8.24 5.77
CA LYS A 132 7.32 -9.42 5.06
C LYS A 132 6.24 -10.11 4.21
N GLU A 133 4.99 -10.14 4.66
CA GLU A 133 3.88 -10.72 3.88
C GLU A 133 3.53 -9.85 2.67
N CYS A 134 3.44 -8.52 2.83
CA CYS A 134 3.23 -7.58 1.74
C CYS A 134 4.35 -7.65 0.71
N LEU A 135 5.62 -7.69 1.13
CA LEU A 135 6.76 -7.81 0.21
C LEU A 135 6.66 -9.05 -0.68
N ARG A 136 6.35 -10.21 -0.08
CA ARG A 136 6.17 -11.47 -0.81
C ARG A 136 5.05 -11.39 -1.82
N VAL A 137 3.93 -10.76 -1.46
CA VAL A 137 2.80 -10.58 -2.35
C VAL A 137 3.16 -9.67 -3.52
N ILE A 138 3.77 -8.51 -3.25
CA ILE A 138 4.15 -7.55 -4.28
C ILE A 138 5.16 -8.19 -5.24
N ALA A 139 6.19 -8.85 -4.72
CA ALA A 139 7.19 -9.56 -5.51
C ALA A 139 6.57 -10.59 -6.46
N ALA A 140 5.56 -11.34 -5.99
CA ALA A 140 4.87 -12.34 -6.80
C ALA A 140 3.95 -11.74 -7.89
N CYS A 141 3.59 -10.46 -7.77
CA CYS A 141 2.69 -9.77 -8.70
C CYS A 141 3.41 -8.83 -9.67
N LEU A 142 4.71 -8.59 -9.50
CA LEU A 142 5.52 -7.83 -10.46
C LEU A 142 5.60 -8.61 -11.79
N ASP A 143 4.83 -8.16 -12.76
CA ASP A 143 4.65 -8.89 -14.03
C ASP A 143 5.01 -8.07 -15.28
N SER A 144 5.14 -6.75 -15.13
CA SER A 144 5.38 -5.83 -16.23
C SER A 144 6.26 -4.67 -15.79
N VAL A 145 7.04 -4.16 -16.74
CA VAL A 145 7.91 -3.01 -16.55
C VAL A 145 7.12 -1.79 -16.12
N ASN A 146 6.00 -1.50 -16.80
CA ASN A 146 5.14 -0.35 -16.46
C ASN A 146 4.61 -0.41 -15.02
N MET A 147 4.19 -1.59 -14.56
CA MET A 147 3.79 -1.78 -13.17
C MET A 147 4.94 -1.50 -12.22
N SER A 148 6.14 -2.00 -12.54
CA SER A 148 7.33 -1.85 -11.72
C SER A 148 7.76 -0.38 -11.61
N ILE A 149 7.70 0.38 -12.72
CA ILE A 149 7.95 1.83 -12.76
C ILE A 149 6.96 2.57 -11.84
N LYS A 150 5.66 2.28 -11.97
CA LYS A 150 4.61 2.90 -11.12
C LYS A 150 4.80 2.57 -9.64
N ILE A 151 5.20 1.33 -9.32
CA ILE A 151 5.49 0.93 -7.94
C ILE A 151 6.70 1.70 -7.41
N ILE A 152 7.81 1.79 -8.16
CA ILE A 152 9.00 2.57 -7.78
C ILE A 152 8.62 4.02 -7.44
N GLN A 153 7.81 4.67 -8.29
CA GLN A 153 7.37 6.05 -8.07
C GLN A 153 6.59 6.22 -6.76
N ILE A 154 5.88 5.19 -6.29
CA ILE A 154 5.17 5.22 -5.01
C ILE A 154 6.13 4.94 -3.85
N VAL A 155 6.91 3.87 -3.94
CA VAL A 155 7.68 3.36 -2.81
C VAL A 155 8.89 4.25 -2.49
N VAL A 156 9.40 5.00 -3.47
CA VAL A 156 10.44 6.02 -3.22
C VAL A 156 9.92 7.13 -2.30
N VAL A 157 8.65 7.52 -2.42
CA VAL A 157 8.02 8.53 -1.55
C VAL A 157 7.86 8.01 -0.12
N CYS A 158 7.68 6.69 0.03
CA CYS A 158 7.66 6.03 1.33
C CYS A 158 9.06 5.71 1.90
N PHE A 159 10.15 6.13 1.22
CA PHE A 159 11.54 5.77 1.57
C PHE A 159 11.81 4.25 1.63
N GLN A 160 11.05 3.47 0.87
CA GLN A 160 11.08 2.01 0.88
C GLN A 160 12.08 1.45 -0.15
N TRP A 161 13.37 1.62 0.12
CA TRP A 161 14.45 1.30 -0.82
C TRP A 161 14.55 -0.20 -1.16
N ASP A 162 14.22 -1.10 -0.24
CA ASP A 162 14.24 -2.55 -0.52
C ASP A 162 13.32 -2.93 -1.69
N LEU A 163 12.14 -2.29 -1.75
CA LEU A 163 11.18 -2.53 -2.82
C LEU A 163 11.54 -1.76 -4.10
N VAL A 164 12.19 -0.59 -3.99
CA VAL A 164 12.79 0.10 -5.14
C VAL A 164 13.82 -0.81 -5.81
N GLU A 165 14.74 -1.39 -5.05
CA GLU A 165 15.77 -2.28 -5.59
C GLU A 165 15.17 -3.54 -6.24
N LEU A 166 14.16 -4.14 -5.61
CA LEU A 166 13.47 -5.31 -6.16
C LEU A 166 12.83 -4.98 -7.52
N ALA A 167 12.11 -3.86 -7.61
CA ALA A 167 11.49 -3.43 -8.85
C ALA A 167 12.54 -3.00 -9.90
N ALA A 168 13.63 -2.37 -9.50
CA ALA A 168 14.74 -2.01 -10.39
C ALA A 168 15.39 -3.26 -11.00
N LYS A 169 15.59 -4.32 -10.21
CA LYS A 169 16.07 -5.62 -10.71
C LYS A 169 15.12 -6.24 -11.73
N PHE A 170 13.80 -6.06 -11.57
CA PHE A 170 12.81 -6.51 -12.53
C PHE A 170 12.85 -5.71 -13.85
N ILE A 171 13.12 -4.41 -13.78
CA ILE A 171 13.22 -3.52 -14.96
C ILE A 171 14.56 -3.69 -15.68
N ALA A 172 15.64 -4.00 -14.96
CA ALA A 172 17.02 -4.06 -15.44
C ALA A 172 17.24 -4.78 -16.80
N PRO A 173 16.60 -5.94 -17.10
CA PRO A 173 16.75 -6.60 -18.40
C PRO A 173 16.24 -5.77 -19.59
N HIS A 174 15.33 -4.83 -19.35
CA HIS A 174 14.67 -4.02 -20.37
C HIS A 174 15.22 -2.59 -20.44
N TYR A 175 16.23 -2.25 -19.62
CA TYR A 175 16.74 -0.89 -19.48
C TYR A 175 17.13 -0.24 -20.82
N GLN A 176 17.90 -0.94 -21.66
CA GLN A 176 18.35 -0.40 -22.96
C GLN A 176 17.18 -0.01 -23.86
N HIS A 177 16.16 -0.87 -23.94
CA HIS A 177 14.97 -0.59 -24.74
C HIS A 177 14.22 0.62 -24.20
N LEU A 178 14.00 0.69 -22.88
CA LEU A 178 13.26 1.77 -22.22
C LEU A 178 14.00 3.11 -22.28
N HIS A 179 15.32 3.07 -22.25
CA HIS A 179 16.17 4.24 -22.42
C HIS A 179 16.07 4.79 -23.85
N ILE A 180 16.02 3.91 -24.86
CA ILE A 180 15.88 4.32 -26.27
C ILE A 180 14.46 4.82 -26.57
N SER A 181 13.42 4.18 -26.02
CA SER A 181 12.02 4.59 -26.23
C SER A 181 11.67 5.90 -25.52
N GLY A 182 12.43 6.28 -24.49
CA GLY A 182 12.17 7.46 -23.67
C GLY A 182 11.15 7.21 -22.55
N ASP A 183 10.73 5.96 -22.32
CA ASP A 183 9.75 5.60 -21.28
C ASP A 183 10.29 5.86 -19.85
N LEU A 184 11.62 6.00 -19.70
CA LEU A 184 12.27 6.36 -18.43
C LEU A 184 12.28 7.87 -18.15
N LEU A 185 11.89 8.73 -19.11
CA LEU A 185 11.88 10.19 -18.91
C LEU A 185 10.87 10.66 -17.87
N GLU A 186 9.86 9.84 -17.57
CA GLU A 186 8.87 10.10 -16.51
C GLU A 186 9.43 9.85 -15.10
N LEU A 187 10.61 9.24 -14.98
CA LEU A 187 11.27 8.96 -13.72
C LEU A 187 12.28 10.07 -13.35
N ASN A 188 12.49 10.26 -12.05
CA ASN A 188 13.59 11.09 -11.55
C ASN A 188 14.93 10.49 -12.01
N GLU A 189 15.90 11.35 -12.32
CA GLU A 189 17.25 10.97 -12.75
C GLU A 189 17.92 9.98 -11.77
N GLU A 190 17.72 10.19 -10.46
CA GLU A 190 18.20 9.26 -9.42
C GLU A 190 17.59 7.86 -9.56
N LEU A 191 16.31 7.75 -9.93
CA LEU A 191 15.66 6.45 -10.12
C LEU A 191 16.13 5.78 -11.41
N VAL A 192 16.39 6.57 -12.45
CA VAL A 192 17.00 6.07 -13.69
C VAL A 192 18.40 5.51 -13.42
N ASP A 193 19.19 6.18 -12.59
CA ASP A 193 20.52 5.68 -12.20
C ASP A 193 20.44 4.37 -11.41
N VAL A 194 19.48 4.24 -10.48
CA VAL A 194 19.25 2.98 -9.75
C VAL A 194 18.93 1.82 -10.72
N ILE A 195 18.08 2.06 -11.71
CA ILE A 195 17.75 1.03 -12.73
C ILE A 195 18.98 0.73 -13.61
N HIS A 196 19.73 1.75 -14.00
CA HIS A 196 20.96 1.60 -14.78
C HIS A 196 22.00 0.74 -14.03
N VAL A 197 22.26 1.05 -12.75
CA VAL A 197 23.15 0.26 -11.89
C VAL A 197 22.67 -1.19 -11.78
N ALA A 198 21.36 -1.42 -11.65
CA ALA A 198 20.79 -2.77 -11.64
C ALA A 198 21.02 -3.51 -12.97
N SER A 199 20.92 -2.81 -14.11
CA SER A 199 21.20 -3.36 -15.45
C SER A 199 22.68 -3.71 -15.65
N VAL A 200 23.60 -2.84 -15.20
CA VAL A 200 25.05 -3.12 -15.26
C VAL A 200 25.40 -4.36 -14.43
N ARG A 201 24.86 -4.46 -13.21
CA ARG A 201 25.06 -5.65 -12.34
C ARG A 201 24.55 -6.92 -13.00
N LEU A 202 23.38 -6.86 -13.66
CA LEU A 202 22.80 -7.99 -14.37
C LEU A 202 23.72 -8.48 -15.50
N SER A 203 24.26 -7.57 -16.31
CA SER A 203 25.18 -7.90 -17.40
C SER A 203 26.48 -8.53 -16.89
N GLN A 204 27.08 -7.97 -15.82
CA GLN A 204 28.29 -8.52 -15.21
C GLN A 204 28.09 -9.92 -14.64
N GLN A 205 26.90 -10.22 -14.15
CA GLN A 205 26.57 -11.54 -13.58
C GLN A 205 26.34 -12.59 -14.66
N GLY A 206 26.00 -12.18 -15.89
CA GLY A 206 25.91 -13.04 -17.07
C GLY A 206 27.27 -13.45 -17.64
N ASP A 207 28.31 -12.64 -17.45
CA ASP A 207 29.68 -12.91 -17.93
C ASP A 207 30.47 -13.89 -17.03
N HIS A 208 29.88 -14.36 -15.92
CA HIS A 208 30.50 -15.25 -14.93
C HIS A 208 29.96 -16.70 -14.95
N ILE A 209 29.25 -17.12 -16.00
CA ILE A 209 28.74 -18.49 -16.19
C ILE A 209 29.44 -19.17 -17.38
#